data_AF-A0A7K0ZDB7-F1
#
_entry.id   AF-A0A7K0ZDB7-F1
#
_cell.length_a   1.000
_cell.length_b   1.000
_cell.length_c   1.000
_cell.angle_alpha   90.00
_cell.angle_beta   90.00
_cell.angle_gamma   90.00
#
_symmetry.space_group_name_H-M   'P 1'
#
loop_
_entity.id
_entity.type
_entity.pdbx_description
1 polymer ?
#
loop_
_entity_poly.entity_id
_entity_poly.type
_entity_poly.pdbx_seq_one_letter_code
_entity_poly.pdbx_strand_id
1 'polypeptide(L)'
;MPTQRPDRNLALELVRTTEAAAMAGSRWVGRGDKNGADGAAVDAMRTVLSTVPMSGIVVIGEGEKDDAPMLFNGEEVGDGSEPLTDVAVDPIDGTSLTASGRGNAIAVIAVSERGSMFDPGPCFYMEKIAVGPEAVGSIDITASATQNLKWVAKAKGESIRDLTVMILDRPRHDDLIEEVRASGARIKLISDGDIFAAIATCWPKAGVDIMFG
;
A
#
# COMPACT_ATOMS: atom_id res chain seq x y z
N MET A 1 -44.07 6.61 8.53
CA MET A 1 -42.71 6.93 8.04
C MET A 1 -41.93 5.64 8.01
N PRO A 2 -41.34 5.20 6.89
CA PRO A 2 -40.37 4.13 6.95
C PRO A 2 -39.22 4.62 7.83
N THR A 3 -38.95 3.91 8.93
CA THR A 3 -37.75 4.12 9.73
C THR A 3 -36.55 3.90 8.81
N GLN A 4 -35.88 4.98 8.41
CA GLN A 4 -34.62 4.93 7.72
C GLN A 4 -33.61 4.34 8.72
N ARG A 5 -33.30 3.06 8.56
CA ARG A 5 -32.27 2.41 9.37
C ARG A 5 -30.93 3.09 9.04
N PRO A 6 -30.06 3.35 10.03
CA PRO A 6 -28.71 3.82 9.75
C PRO A 6 -28.05 2.86 8.75
N ASP A 7 -27.58 3.40 7.63
CA ASP A 7 -26.84 2.64 6.65
C ASP A 7 -25.49 2.22 7.27
N ARG A 8 -25.10 0.96 7.10
CA ARG A 8 -23.77 0.51 7.54
C ARG A 8 -22.78 1.08 6.55
N ASN A 9 -22.07 2.13 6.98
CA ASN A 9 -21.03 2.71 6.16
C ASN A 9 -19.91 1.68 5.98
N LEU A 10 -19.79 1.13 4.76
CA LEU A 10 -18.78 0.15 4.39
C LEU A 10 -17.36 0.58 4.82
N ALA A 11 -17.04 1.87 4.67
CA ALA A 11 -15.73 2.40 5.08
C ALA A 11 -15.46 2.26 6.58
N LEU A 12 -16.48 2.39 7.44
CA LEU A 12 -16.33 2.21 8.88
C LEU A 12 -16.13 0.74 9.27
N GLU A 13 -16.73 -0.18 8.53
CA GLU A 13 -16.49 -1.62 8.74
C GLU A 13 -15.10 -2.04 8.26
N LEU A 14 -14.64 -1.49 7.13
CA LEU A 14 -13.30 -1.76 6.59
C LEU A 14 -12.18 -1.23 7.51
N VAL A 15 -12.41 -0.13 8.24
CA VAL A 15 -11.48 0.33 9.29
C VAL A 15 -11.25 -0.74 10.35
N ARG A 16 -12.30 -1.46 10.75
CA ARG A 16 -12.21 -2.50 11.79
C ARG A 16 -11.40 -3.70 11.29
N THR A 17 -11.43 -3.96 9.99
CA THR A 17 -10.65 -5.01 9.34
C THR A 17 -9.15 -4.74 9.48
N THR A 18 -8.69 -3.52 9.16
CA THR A 18 -7.27 -3.18 9.31
C THR A 18 -6.86 -3.03 10.77
N GLU A 19 -7.74 -2.53 11.66
CA GLU A 19 -7.50 -2.51 13.11
C GLU A 19 -7.26 -3.91 13.68
N ALA A 20 -8.10 -4.89 13.29
CA ALA A 20 -7.95 -6.26 13.76
C ALA A 20 -6.64 -6.89 13.29
N ALA A 21 -6.30 -6.73 12.01
CA ALA A 21 -5.04 -7.18 11.43
C ALA A 21 -3.83 -6.55 12.15
N ALA A 22 -3.83 -5.23 12.31
CA ALA A 22 -2.76 -4.51 12.97
C ALA A 22 -2.63 -4.91 14.45
N MET A 23 -3.74 -5.07 15.18
CA MET A 23 -3.71 -5.54 16.57
C MET A 23 -3.13 -6.96 16.68
N ALA A 24 -3.49 -7.86 15.78
CA ALA A 24 -2.96 -9.23 15.77
C ALA A 24 -1.46 -9.24 15.43
N GLY A 25 -1.06 -8.59 14.34
CA GLY A 25 0.34 -8.46 13.93
C GLY A 25 1.21 -7.74 14.97
N SER A 26 0.66 -6.75 15.69
CA SER A 26 1.38 -6.00 16.73
C SER A 26 1.93 -6.89 17.85
N ARG A 27 1.30 -8.04 18.13
CA ARG A 27 1.75 -9.00 19.14
C ARG A 27 3.04 -9.73 18.75
N TRP A 28 3.47 -9.59 17.51
CA TRP A 28 4.67 -10.20 16.94
C TRP A 28 5.80 -9.20 16.67
N VAL A 29 5.58 -7.92 16.96
CA VAL A 29 6.58 -6.87 16.77
C VAL A 29 7.88 -7.20 17.51
N GLY A 30 8.98 -7.24 16.77
CA GLY A 30 10.32 -7.51 17.32
C GLY A 30 10.60 -8.96 17.72
N ARG A 31 9.73 -9.93 17.38
CA ARG A 31 9.89 -11.34 17.76
C ARG A 31 10.72 -12.17 16.77
N GLY A 32 11.17 -11.58 15.67
CA GLY A 32 11.97 -12.26 14.65
C GLY A 32 11.20 -13.28 13.81
N ASP A 33 9.88 -13.37 13.97
CA ASP A 33 9.01 -14.31 13.25
C ASP A 33 8.05 -13.55 12.33
N LYS A 34 8.47 -13.37 11.07
CA LYS A 34 7.67 -12.65 10.07
C LYS A 34 6.45 -13.45 9.62
N ASN A 35 6.56 -14.77 9.50
CA ASN A 35 5.48 -15.62 9.00
C ASN A 35 4.39 -15.78 10.07
N GLY A 36 4.77 -15.87 11.35
CA GLY A 36 3.83 -15.87 12.46
C GLY A 36 3.09 -14.54 12.61
N ALA A 37 3.79 -13.41 12.39
CA ALA A 37 3.16 -12.09 12.36
C ALA A 37 2.11 -11.99 11.25
N ASP A 38 2.49 -12.41 10.05
CA ASP A 38 1.68 -12.35 8.85
C ASP A 38 0.43 -13.23 8.94
N GLY A 39 0.60 -14.51 9.29
CA GLY A 39 -0.53 -15.42 9.47
C GLY A 39 -1.53 -14.92 10.53
N ALA A 40 -1.06 -14.33 11.62
CA ALA A 40 -1.94 -13.75 12.63
C ALA A 40 -2.75 -12.55 12.11
N ALA A 41 -2.14 -11.72 11.26
CA ALA A 41 -2.82 -10.60 10.63
C ALA A 41 -3.83 -11.05 9.56
N VAL A 42 -3.47 -12.02 8.71
CA VAL A 42 -4.34 -12.66 7.71
C VAL A 42 -5.59 -13.23 8.39
N ASP A 43 -5.41 -14.03 9.45
CA ASP A 43 -6.50 -14.65 10.21
C ASP A 43 -7.47 -13.60 10.76
N ALA A 44 -6.93 -12.57 11.42
CA ALA A 44 -7.72 -11.51 12.02
C ALA A 44 -8.45 -10.68 10.96
N MET A 45 -7.75 -10.32 9.87
CA MET A 45 -8.31 -9.58 8.75
C MET A 45 -9.50 -10.33 8.14
N ARG A 46 -9.29 -11.58 7.74
CA ARG A 46 -10.31 -12.42 7.10
C ARG A 46 -11.53 -12.62 7.99
N THR A 47 -11.33 -12.83 9.30
CA THR A 47 -12.41 -13.04 10.28
C THR A 47 -13.33 -11.81 10.38
N VAL A 48 -12.76 -10.60 10.39
CA VAL A 48 -13.57 -9.37 10.41
C VAL A 48 -14.21 -9.14 9.05
N LEU A 49 -13.45 -9.34 7.97
CA LEU A 49 -13.90 -9.11 6.60
C LEU A 49 -15.11 -9.98 6.24
N SER A 50 -15.21 -11.22 6.75
CA SER A 50 -16.38 -12.10 6.53
C SER A 50 -17.69 -11.59 7.15
N THR A 51 -17.64 -10.53 7.96
CA THR A 51 -18.83 -9.92 8.59
C THR A 51 -19.26 -8.59 7.94
N VAL A 52 -18.48 -8.12 6.97
CA VAL A 52 -18.71 -6.85 6.28
C VAL A 52 -19.86 -7.01 5.29
N PRO A 53 -20.85 -6.09 5.26
CA PRO A 53 -21.98 -6.15 4.35
C PRO A 53 -21.56 -5.81 2.91
N MET A 54 -21.01 -6.80 2.21
CA MET A 54 -20.57 -6.74 0.82
C MET A 54 -20.41 -8.14 0.21
N SER A 55 -20.37 -8.19 -1.11
CA SER A 55 -19.97 -9.37 -1.88
C SER A 55 -18.66 -9.04 -2.58
N GLY A 56 -17.56 -9.27 -1.87
CA GLY A 56 -16.21 -8.97 -2.33
C GLY A 56 -15.55 -10.18 -2.98
N ILE A 57 -14.71 -9.91 -3.98
CA ILE A 57 -13.75 -10.89 -4.51
C ILE A 57 -12.35 -10.33 -4.27
N VAL A 58 -11.47 -11.13 -3.69
CA VAL A 58 -10.05 -10.78 -3.53
C VAL A 58 -9.38 -10.80 -4.90
N VAL A 59 -9.00 -9.63 -5.41
CA VAL A 59 -8.25 -9.48 -6.66
C VAL A 59 -6.74 -9.46 -6.40
N ILE A 60 -6.33 -8.91 -5.27
CA ILE A 60 -4.94 -8.86 -4.81
C ILE A 60 -4.92 -9.32 -3.36
N GLY A 61 -4.25 -10.44 -3.09
CA GLY A 61 -4.10 -10.95 -1.72
C GLY A 61 -2.76 -11.66 -1.49
N GLU A 62 -2.76 -12.64 -0.57
CA GLU A 62 -1.55 -13.35 -0.12
C GLU A 62 -0.88 -14.20 -1.21
N GLY A 63 -1.61 -14.49 -2.29
CA GLY A 63 -1.13 -15.25 -3.43
C GLY A 63 -2.21 -16.10 -4.08
N GLU A 64 -1.77 -17.08 -4.87
CA GLU A 64 -2.66 -18.06 -5.49
C GLU A 64 -3.19 -19.07 -4.46
N LYS A 65 -4.37 -19.64 -4.73
CA LYS A 65 -5.07 -20.56 -3.81
C LYS A 65 -4.24 -21.75 -3.33
N ASP A 66 -3.33 -22.23 -4.16
CA ASP A 66 -2.49 -23.38 -3.84
C ASP A 66 -1.37 -23.03 -2.84
N ASP A 67 -0.96 -21.77 -2.79
CA ASP A 67 0.14 -21.26 -1.95
C ASP A 67 -0.36 -20.47 -0.74
N ALA A 68 -1.57 -19.90 -0.81
CA ALA A 68 -2.21 -19.11 0.23
C ALA A 68 -3.53 -19.75 0.71
N PRO A 69 -3.61 -20.22 1.97
CA PRO A 69 -4.83 -20.87 2.49
C PRO A 69 -5.98 -19.88 2.73
N MET A 70 -5.70 -18.59 2.82
CA MET A 70 -6.62 -17.51 3.13
C MET A 70 -6.21 -16.24 2.41
N LEU A 71 -7.19 -15.41 2.09
CA LEU A 71 -7.08 -14.18 1.31
C LEU A 71 -6.34 -14.42 -0.02
N PHE A 72 -6.63 -15.55 -0.68
CA PHE A 72 -6.06 -15.88 -1.98
C PHE A 72 -6.80 -15.18 -3.13
N ASN A 73 -6.13 -15.01 -4.27
CA ASN A 73 -6.72 -14.44 -5.47
C ASN A 73 -7.97 -15.23 -5.92
N GLY A 74 -9.11 -14.56 -5.98
CA GLY A 74 -10.42 -15.14 -6.27
C GLY A 74 -11.23 -15.58 -5.06
N GLU A 75 -10.75 -15.42 -3.82
CA GLU A 75 -11.55 -15.73 -2.64
C GLU A 75 -12.75 -14.78 -2.50
N GLU A 76 -13.93 -15.34 -2.21
CA GLU A 76 -15.12 -14.57 -1.86
C GLU A 76 -15.08 -14.12 -0.39
N VAL A 77 -15.31 -12.84 -0.15
CA VAL A 77 -15.24 -12.19 1.18
C VAL A 77 -16.44 -11.27 1.41
N GLY A 78 -16.74 -10.98 2.68
CA GLY A 78 -17.98 -10.30 3.09
C GLY A 78 -19.11 -11.28 3.41
N ASP A 79 -20.27 -10.75 3.79
CA ASP A 79 -21.46 -11.54 4.12
C ASP A 79 -22.33 -11.91 2.91
N GLY A 80 -21.94 -11.47 1.71
CA GLY A 80 -22.61 -11.73 0.44
C GLY A 80 -23.72 -10.74 0.09
N SER A 81 -23.95 -9.70 0.90
CA SER A 81 -24.88 -8.63 0.54
C SER A 81 -24.32 -7.76 -0.59
N GLU A 82 -25.17 -6.98 -1.25
CA GLU A 82 -24.69 -5.84 -2.06
C GLU A 82 -23.89 -4.86 -1.17
N PRO A 83 -22.90 -4.12 -1.71
CA PRO A 83 -22.51 -4.07 -3.13
C PRO A 83 -21.55 -5.20 -3.58
N LEU A 84 -21.56 -5.49 -4.88
CA LEU A 84 -20.50 -6.27 -5.55
C LEU A 84 -19.19 -5.46 -5.62
N THR A 85 -18.12 -6.01 -5.06
CA THR A 85 -16.83 -5.32 -4.94
C THR A 85 -15.63 -6.16 -5.37
N ASP A 86 -14.56 -5.47 -5.76
CA ASP A 86 -13.19 -5.99 -5.82
C ASP A 86 -12.46 -5.58 -4.54
N VAL A 87 -11.61 -6.47 -4.02
CA VAL A 87 -10.88 -6.26 -2.77
C VAL A 87 -9.39 -6.51 -2.99
N ALA A 88 -8.56 -5.57 -2.55
CA ALA A 88 -7.13 -5.77 -2.36
C ALA A 88 -6.80 -5.74 -0.88
N VAL A 89 -6.01 -6.69 -0.41
CA VAL A 89 -5.57 -6.78 0.98
C VAL A 89 -4.05 -6.90 1.04
N ASP A 90 -3.47 -6.22 2.02
CA ASP A 90 -2.11 -6.44 2.48
C ASP A 90 -2.15 -6.40 4.02
N PRO A 91 -2.36 -7.56 4.67
CA PRO A 91 -2.49 -7.67 6.12
C PRO A 91 -1.31 -7.07 6.88
N ILE A 92 -0.09 -7.19 6.34
CA ILE A 92 1.11 -6.50 6.84
C ILE A 92 2.03 -6.10 5.66
N ASP A 93 1.91 -4.85 5.23
CA ASP A 93 2.94 -4.25 4.37
C ASP A 93 4.19 -4.02 5.23
N GLY A 94 5.19 -4.89 5.04
CA GLY A 94 6.42 -4.91 5.85
C GLY A 94 6.42 -5.95 6.97
N THR A 95 6.13 -7.22 6.68
CA THR A 95 6.32 -8.34 7.62
C THR A 95 7.73 -8.39 8.23
N SER A 96 8.78 -8.09 7.45
CA SER A 96 10.15 -7.96 7.93
C SER A 96 10.34 -6.80 8.91
N LEU A 97 9.67 -5.66 8.67
CA LEU A 97 9.68 -4.52 9.59
C LEU A 97 9.04 -4.89 10.92
N THR A 98 7.88 -5.56 10.86
CA THR A 98 7.17 -6.07 12.05
C THR A 98 8.07 -7.03 12.83
N ALA A 99 8.61 -8.06 12.20
CA ALA A 99 9.46 -9.05 12.85
C ALA A 99 10.71 -8.45 13.50
N SER A 100 11.27 -7.39 12.90
CA SER A 100 12.46 -6.69 13.39
C SER A 100 12.18 -5.51 14.33
N GLY A 101 10.90 -5.19 14.59
CA GLY A 101 10.51 -4.08 15.46
C GLY A 101 10.79 -2.69 14.87
N ARG A 102 10.84 -2.58 13.55
CA ARG A 102 11.08 -1.32 12.83
C ARG A 102 9.77 -0.59 12.55
N GLY A 103 9.86 0.72 12.33
CA GLY A 103 8.71 1.55 11.96
C GLY A 103 8.23 1.29 10.53
N ASN A 104 7.07 1.87 10.21
CA ASN A 104 6.42 1.87 8.89
C ASN A 104 5.76 0.57 8.41
N ALA A 105 5.65 -0.46 9.26
CA ALA A 105 4.72 -1.56 8.98
C ALA A 105 3.27 -1.11 9.15
N ILE A 106 2.40 -1.42 8.19
CA ILE A 106 0.97 -1.05 8.19
C ILE A 106 0.09 -2.20 7.71
N ALA A 107 -1.17 -2.24 8.15
CA ALA A 107 -2.20 -3.12 7.59
C ALA A 107 -3.06 -2.33 6.61
N VAL A 108 -3.30 -2.87 5.42
CA VAL A 108 -3.93 -2.16 4.31
C VAL A 108 -5.07 -2.96 3.72
N ILE A 109 -6.14 -2.26 3.36
CA ILE A 109 -7.22 -2.78 2.54
C ILE A 109 -7.66 -1.69 1.55
N ALA A 110 -7.97 -2.09 0.33
CA ALA A 110 -8.61 -1.26 -0.68
C ALA A 110 -9.81 -2.00 -1.26
N VAL A 111 -10.90 -1.27 -1.51
CA VAL A 111 -12.14 -1.81 -2.06
C VAL A 111 -12.63 -0.89 -3.16
N SER A 112 -13.07 -1.47 -4.27
CA SER A 112 -13.64 -0.75 -5.40
C SER A 112 -14.84 -1.50 -5.99
N GLU A 113 -15.54 -0.88 -6.95
CA GLU A 113 -16.60 -1.54 -7.70
C GLU A 113 -16.06 -2.77 -8.43
N ARG A 114 -16.87 -3.83 -8.54
CA ARG A 114 -16.49 -5.07 -9.23
C ARG A 114 -15.94 -4.81 -10.63
N GLY A 115 -14.78 -5.40 -10.94
CA GLY A 115 -14.09 -5.30 -12.23
C GLY A 115 -13.35 -3.98 -12.48
N SER A 116 -13.23 -3.10 -11.48
CA SER A 116 -12.52 -1.83 -11.62
C SER A 116 -11.07 -1.88 -11.13
N MET A 117 -10.72 -2.89 -10.34
CA MET A 117 -9.37 -3.08 -9.85
C MET A 117 -8.51 -3.77 -10.91
N PHE A 118 -7.28 -3.28 -11.11
CA PHE A 118 -6.32 -3.92 -12.01
C PHE A 118 -5.84 -5.25 -11.40
N ASP A 119 -6.00 -6.34 -12.15
CA ASP A 119 -5.41 -7.64 -11.81
C ASP A 119 -3.97 -7.69 -12.34
N PRO A 120 -2.95 -7.73 -11.45
CA PRO A 120 -1.55 -7.77 -11.86
C PRO A 120 -1.12 -9.11 -12.46
N GLY A 121 -1.96 -10.16 -12.36
CA GLY A 121 -1.63 -11.51 -12.79
C GLY A 121 -0.32 -12.01 -12.16
N PRO A 122 0.55 -12.70 -12.92
CA PRO A 122 1.81 -13.26 -12.39
C PRO A 122 2.93 -12.21 -12.23
N CYS A 123 2.61 -10.91 -12.23
CA CYS A 123 3.61 -9.86 -12.17
C CYS A 123 4.17 -9.72 -10.74
N PHE A 124 5.44 -10.08 -10.55
CA PHE A 124 6.12 -10.00 -9.24
C PHE A 124 6.69 -8.61 -8.92
N TYR A 125 7.08 -7.85 -9.94
CA TYR A 125 7.68 -6.53 -9.78
C TYR A 125 7.07 -5.56 -10.77
N MET A 126 6.81 -4.34 -10.29
CA MET A 126 6.34 -3.23 -11.07
C MET A 126 7.22 -2.04 -10.76
N GLU A 127 7.74 -1.37 -11.80
CA GLU A 127 8.36 -0.06 -11.66
C GLU A 127 7.27 0.97 -11.37
N LYS A 128 7.51 1.83 -10.37
CA LYS A 128 6.52 2.77 -9.85
C LYS A 128 7.09 4.18 -9.79
N ILE A 129 6.20 5.12 -10.02
CA ILE A 129 6.40 6.54 -9.75
C ILE A 129 5.12 7.10 -9.14
N ALA A 130 5.23 7.82 -8.02
CA ALA A 130 4.08 8.43 -7.36
C ALA A 130 4.40 9.85 -6.90
N VAL A 131 3.42 10.75 -6.98
CA VAL A 131 3.52 12.14 -6.54
C VAL A 131 2.21 12.60 -5.88
N GLY A 132 2.31 13.64 -5.05
CA GLY A 132 1.16 14.29 -4.45
C GLY A 132 0.36 15.18 -5.41
N PRO A 133 -0.79 15.72 -4.95
CA PRO A 133 -1.70 16.53 -5.75
C PRO A 133 -1.05 17.73 -6.46
N GLU A 134 -0.02 18.32 -5.85
CA GLU A 134 0.68 19.50 -6.37
C GLU A 134 1.49 19.22 -7.65
N ALA A 135 1.77 17.95 -7.95
CA ALA A 135 2.59 17.54 -9.10
C ALA A 135 1.89 16.53 -10.02
N VAL A 136 0.58 16.30 -9.86
CA VAL A 136 -0.23 15.47 -10.77
C VAL A 136 -0.09 15.97 -12.21
N GLY A 137 0.12 15.04 -13.14
CA GLY A 137 0.33 15.36 -14.56
C GLY A 137 1.70 15.94 -14.89
N SER A 138 2.63 16.00 -13.93
CA SER A 138 4.00 16.53 -14.10
C SER A 138 5.07 15.44 -14.00
N ILE A 139 4.71 14.19 -14.25
CA ILE A 139 5.62 13.03 -14.22
C ILE A 139 5.38 12.09 -15.39
N ASP A 140 6.42 11.35 -15.77
CA ASP A 140 6.39 10.31 -16.80
C ASP A 140 7.34 9.19 -16.37
N ILE A 141 6.81 7.97 -16.20
CA ILE A 141 7.59 6.80 -15.77
C ILE A 141 8.67 6.41 -16.78
N THR A 142 8.53 6.80 -18.06
CA THR A 142 9.51 6.51 -19.11
C THR A 142 10.66 7.53 -19.18
N ALA A 143 10.55 8.64 -18.44
CA ALA A 143 11.58 9.66 -18.34
C ALA A 143 12.55 9.38 -17.18
N SER A 144 13.77 9.92 -17.26
CA SER A 144 14.76 9.72 -16.19
C SER A 144 14.32 10.36 -14.87
N ALA A 145 14.86 9.88 -13.74
CA ALA A 145 14.54 10.44 -12.43
C ALA A 145 14.89 11.93 -12.35
N THR A 146 16.01 12.34 -12.93
CA THR A 146 16.43 13.75 -13.03
C THR A 146 15.40 14.61 -13.76
N GLN A 147 14.79 14.10 -14.84
CA GLN A 147 13.81 14.86 -15.60
C GLN A 147 12.49 14.98 -14.84
N ASN A 148 12.03 13.89 -14.21
CA ASN A 148 10.87 13.90 -13.34
C ASN A 148 11.06 14.89 -12.18
N LEU A 149 12.22 14.90 -11.52
CA LEU A 149 12.52 15.84 -10.44
C LEU A 149 12.49 17.31 -10.90
N LYS A 150 12.93 17.61 -12.12
CA LYS A 150 12.81 18.98 -12.69
C LYS A 150 11.35 19.38 -12.88
N TRP A 151 10.51 18.47 -13.37
CA TRP A 151 9.09 18.75 -13.57
C TRP A 151 8.33 18.90 -12.26
N VAL A 152 8.57 18.02 -11.29
CA VAL A 152 8.01 18.12 -9.94
C VAL A 152 8.43 19.41 -9.25
N ALA A 153 9.72 19.76 -9.28
CA ALA A 153 10.22 21.01 -8.70
C ALA A 153 9.54 22.23 -9.33
N LYS A 154 9.39 22.24 -10.66
CA LYS A 154 8.70 23.31 -11.39
C LYS A 154 7.21 23.39 -11.01
N ALA A 155 6.52 22.26 -10.89
CA ALA A 155 5.11 22.21 -10.51
C ALA A 155 4.88 22.77 -9.10
N LYS A 156 5.79 22.45 -8.17
CA LYS A 156 5.76 22.96 -6.79
C LYS A 156 6.29 24.37 -6.62
N GLY A 157 6.99 24.93 -7.61
CA GLY A 157 7.66 26.22 -7.49
C GLY A 157 8.87 26.19 -6.53
N GLU A 158 9.51 25.04 -6.40
CA GLU A 158 10.61 24.78 -5.46
C GLU A 158 11.91 24.44 -6.19
N SER A 159 13.03 24.36 -5.46
CA SER A 159 14.28 23.83 -5.98
C SER A 159 14.29 22.30 -5.91
N ILE A 160 14.98 21.64 -6.85
CA ILE A 160 15.24 20.18 -6.76
C ILE A 160 15.89 19.81 -5.41
N ARG A 161 16.71 20.71 -4.85
CA ARG A 161 17.40 20.50 -3.56
C ARG A 161 16.45 20.46 -2.36
N ASP A 162 15.24 20.98 -2.52
CA ASP A 162 14.20 20.96 -1.49
C ASP A 162 13.32 19.71 -1.61
N LEU A 163 13.37 19.00 -2.75
CA LEU A 163 12.62 17.75 -2.93
C LEU A 163 13.24 16.60 -2.14
N THR A 164 12.37 15.71 -1.66
CA THR A 164 12.70 14.45 -0.98
C THR A 164 12.06 13.29 -1.73
N VAL A 165 12.90 12.36 -2.16
CA VAL A 165 12.51 11.14 -2.84
C VAL A 165 12.48 9.98 -1.86
N MET A 166 11.46 9.12 -1.90
CA MET A 166 11.46 7.85 -1.17
C MET A 166 11.71 6.69 -2.13
N ILE A 167 12.67 5.81 -1.79
CA ILE A 167 13.12 4.68 -2.63
C ILE A 167 13.38 3.47 -1.75
N LEU A 168 13.02 2.27 -2.22
CA LEU A 168 13.42 1.01 -1.58
C LEU A 168 14.94 0.80 -1.66
N ASP A 169 15.58 0.56 -0.53
CA ASP A 169 17.01 0.24 -0.42
C ASP A 169 17.27 -1.18 -0.91
N ARG A 170 17.60 -1.29 -2.20
CA ARG A 170 17.80 -2.55 -2.91
C ARG A 170 18.93 -2.38 -3.93
N PRO A 171 19.78 -3.39 -4.17
CA PRO A 171 20.85 -3.30 -5.16
C PRO A 171 20.37 -2.93 -6.57
N ARG A 172 19.14 -3.32 -6.95
CA ARG A 172 18.54 -2.94 -8.24
C ARG A 172 18.26 -1.44 -8.39
N HIS A 173 18.35 -0.65 -7.33
CA HIS A 173 18.13 0.79 -7.33
C HIS A 173 19.42 1.59 -7.15
N ASP A 174 20.61 0.97 -7.17
CA ASP A 174 21.89 1.66 -6.96
C ASP A 174 22.05 2.81 -7.99
N ASP A 175 21.81 2.55 -9.28
CA ASP A 175 21.89 3.56 -10.34
C ASP A 175 20.85 4.68 -10.16
N LEU A 176 19.61 4.33 -9.78
CA LEU A 176 18.54 5.30 -9.51
C LEU A 176 18.89 6.20 -8.31
N ILE A 177 19.44 5.62 -7.24
CA ILE A 177 19.86 6.34 -6.04
C ILE A 177 21.01 7.29 -6.38
N GLU A 178 21.98 6.85 -7.19
CA GLU A 178 23.06 7.70 -7.67
C GLU A 178 22.55 8.86 -8.54
N GLU A 179 21.63 8.61 -9.48
CA GLU A 179 21.02 9.65 -10.32
C GLU A 179 20.31 10.70 -9.45
N VAL A 180 19.50 10.26 -8.49
CA VAL A 180 18.76 11.18 -7.60
C VAL A 180 19.73 12.00 -6.74
N ARG A 181 20.80 11.40 -6.21
CA ARG A 181 21.84 12.15 -5.47
C ARG A 181 22.54 13.17 -6.36
N ALA A 182 22.87 12.80 -7.60
CA ALA A 182 23.52 13.69 -8.56
C ALA A 182 22.62 14.87 -8.97
N SER A 183 21.29 14.69 -8.97
CA SER A 183 20.33 15.78 -9.21
C SER A 183 20.30 16.84 -8.10
N GLY A 184 20.76 16.48 -6.91
CA GLY A 184 20.76 17.34 -5.71
C GLY A 184 19.54 17.18 -4.81
N ALA A 185 18.57 16.33 -5.16
CA ALA A 185 17.43 16.01 -4.29
C ALA A 185 17.86 15.18 -3.07
N ARG A 186 17.04 15.20 -2.03
CA ARG A 186 17.21 14.39 -0.82
C ARG A 186 16.60 13.00 -1.03
N ILE A 187 17.10 11.99 -0.31
CA ILE A 187 16.57 10.62 -0.39
C ILE A 187 16.23 10.10 1.02
N LYS A 188 15.06 9.50 1.16
CA LYS A 188 14.67 8.63 2.26
C LYS A 188 14.68 7.18 1.77
N LEU A 189 15.70 6.44 2.17
CA LEU A 189 15.78 5.02 1.89
C LEU A 189 14.90 4.24 2.88
N ILE A 190 14.09 3.32 2.37
CA ILE A 190 13.25 2.43 3.17
C ILE A 190 13.61 0.98 2.86
N SER A 191 13.62 0.11 3.89
CA SER A 191 13.92 -1.31 3.64
C SER A 191 12.73 -2.03 3.04
N ASP A 192 11.50 -1.73 3.44
CA ASP A 192 10.28 -2.36 2.95
C ASP A 192 9.15 -1.31 3.03
N GLY A 193 7.96 -1.62 2.49
CA GLY A 193 6.80 -0.75 2.66
C GLY A 193 6.64 0.34 1.60
N ASP A 194 6.50 -0.04 0.34
CA ASP A 194 6.34 0.95 -0.74
C ASP A 194 4.90 1.48 -0.89
N ILE A 195 3.90 0.85 -0.27
CA ILE A 195 2.54 1.40 -0.16
C ILE A 195 2.57 2.68 0.67
N PHE A 196 3.23 2.63 1.85
CA PHE A 196 3.43 3.84 2.65
C PHE A 196 4.22 4.90 1.89
N ALA A 197 5.24 4.52 1.11
CA ALA A 197 6.04 5.46 0.33
C ALA A 197 5.18 6.24 -0.68
N ALA A 198 4.29 5.55 -1.39
CA ALA A 198 3.36 6.18 -2.32
C ALA A 198 2.34 7.07 -1.60
N ILE A 199 1.74 6.61 -0.49
CA ILE A 199 0.77 7.43 0.27
C ILE A 199 1.44 8.67 0.86
N ALA A 200 2.71 8.57 1.28
CA ALA A 200 3.45 9.66 1.89
C ALA A 200 3.63 10.86 0.94
N THR A 201 3.65 10.66 -0.38
CA THR A 201 3.73 11.78 -1.35
C THR A 201 2.49 12.67 -1.31
N CYS A 202 1.35 12.11 -0.87
CA CYS A 202 0.08 12.81 -0.75
C CYS A 202 -0.11 13.44 0.65
N TRP A 203 0.82 13.25 1.58
CA TRP A 203 0.73 13.76 2.95
C TRP A 203 1.79 14.86 3.18
N PRO A 204 1.40 16.16 3.20
CA PRO A 204 2.34 17.28 3.30
C PRO A 204 3.32 17.21 4.49
N LYS A 205 2.88 16.65 5.62
CA LYS A 205 3.70 16.49 6.84
C LYS A 205 4.65 15.27 6.81
N ALA A 206 4.50 14.33 5.87
CA ALA A 206 5.40 13.19 5.74
C ALA A 206 6.77 13.60 5.19
N GLY A 207 6.84 14.74 4.49
CA GLY A 207 8.07 15.27 3.90
C GLY A 207 8.63 14.33 2.83
N VAL A 208 7.76 13.90 1.92
CA VAL A 208 8.08 13.08 0.74
C VAL A 208 7.37 13.74 -0.44
N ASP A 209 8.09 13.99 -1.52
CA ASP A 209 7.58 14.72 -2.68
C ASP A 209 7.28 13.77 -3.85
N ILE A 210 8.10 12.73 -3.97
CA ILE A 210 8.02 11.73 -5.03
C ILE A 210 8.53 10.38 -4.52
N MET A 211 7.93 9.30 -5.01
CA MET A 211 8.43 7.93 -4.88
C MET A 211 8.95 7.47 -6.25
N PHE A 212 10.08 6.78 -6.28
CA PHE A 212 10.57 6.02 -7.43
C PHE A 212 10.89 4.57 -7.03
N GLY A 213 10.83 3.66 -8.01
CA GLY A 213 11.41 2.31 -7.96
C GLY A 213 10.38 1.18 -7.94
#